data_AF-A0A6C0IN23-F1
#
_entry.id   AF-A0A6C0IN23-F1
#
_cell.length_a   1.000
_cell.length_b   1.000
_cell.length_c   1.000
_cell.angle_alpha   90.00
_cell.angle_beta   90.00
_cell.angle_gamma   90.00
#
_symmetry.space_group_name_H-M   'P 1'
#
loop_
_entity.id
_entity.type
_entity.pdbx_description
1 polymer ?
#
loop_
_entity_poly.entity_id
_entity_poly.type
_entity_poly.pdbx_seq_one_letter_code
_entity_poly.pdbx_strand_id
1 'polypeptide(L)'
;MDSNNEPQIESDNESVFDDESIDLDCIDEFDKTMMQYKDFYKENIETIRVKMLYINKENRLEKIKHDDIILKKPNMITCGEIIKILKINNNVMNKKYKISSMCLYNVSIEADNIEKINEEDFLVNINHINDIIIEPTINILQDLNELLIIFKEKEYQNNRVISKTKRIKNKSKTRKKIL
;
A
#
# COMPACT_ATOMS: atom_id res chain seq x y z
N MET A 1 55.99 -71.58 -16.25
CA MET A 1 56.40 -70.95 -17.52
C MET A 1 55.23 -71.12 -18.48
N ASP A 2 54.99 -70.08 -19.27
CA ASP A 2 54.12 -70.03 -20.45
C ASP A 2 52.60 -69.98 -20.18
N SER A 3 52.03 -68.78 -20.26
CA SER A 3 51.45 -68.25 -21.51
C SER A 3 50.34 -67.24 -21.22
N ASN A 4 50.51 -66.07 -21.82
CA ASN A 4 49.53 -65.00 -21.92
C ASN A 4 48.24 -65.50 -22.57
N ASN A 5 47.09 -65.05 -22.05
CA ASN A 5 45.91 -64.75 -22.86
C ASN A 5 45.03 -63.76 -22.07
N GLU A 6 45.06 -62.50 -22.49
CA GLU A 6 44.09 -61.49 -22.10
C GLU A 6 42.70 -61.87 -22.62
N PRO A 7 41.62 -61.71 -21.83
CA PRO A 7 40.30 -61.51 -22.37
C PRO A 7 40.05 -60.02 -22.61
N GLN A 8 39.57 -59.77 -23.82
CA GLN A 8 39.18 -58.50 -24.40
C GLN A 8 38.15 -57.74 -23.55
N ILE A 9 38.27 -56.43 -23.62
CA ILE A 9 37.36 -55.40 -23.11
C ILE A 9 36.03 -55.51 -23.85
N GLU A 10 34.93 -55.80 -23.15
CA GLU A 10 33.58 -55.48 -23.61
C GLU A 10 33.12 -54.23 -22.86
N SER A 11 33.22 -53.10 -23.55
CA SER A 11 32.69 -51.81 -23.13
C SER A 11 31.17 -51.86 -23.25
N ASP A 12 30.49 -52.03 -22.12
CA ASP A 12 29.06 -51.79 -22.04
C ASP A 12 28.80 -50.31 -22.33
N ASN A 13 28.00 -50.09 -23.37
CA ASN A 13 27.64 -48.81 -23.93
C ASN A 13 26.97 -47.90 -22.89
N GLU A 14 27.74 -46.97 -22.30
CA GLU A 14 27.16 -45.72 -21.83
C GLU A 14 26.57 -45.02 -23.05
N SER A 15 25.25 -44.90 -23.11
CA SER A 15 24.59 -43.97 -24.01
C SER A 15 25.09 -42.57 -23.65
N VAL A 16 26.12 -42.12 -24.35
CA VAL A 16 26.50 -40.72 -24.41
C VAL A 16 25.27 -40.02 -24.99
N PHE A 17 24.46 -39.42 -24.13
CA PHE A 17 23.57 -38.35 -24.56
C PHE A 17 24.50 -37.28 -25.10
N ASP A 18 24.59 -37.19 -26.43
CA ASP A 18 25.28 -36.10 -27.09
C ASP A 18 24.63 -34.81 -26.59
N ASP A 19 25.37 -34.10 -25.74
CA ASP A 19 25.10 -32.77 -25.21
C ASP A 19 25.33 -31.72 -26.32
N GLU A 20 24.90 -32.05 -27.55
CA GLU A 20 24.84 -31.12 -28.68
C GLU A 20 23.71 -30.14 -28.40
N SER A 21 24.08 -29.09 -27.65
CA SER A 21 23.49 -27.76 -27.62
C SER A 21 21.98 -27.73 -27.91
N ILE A 22 21.17 -27.86 -26.86
CA ILE A 22 19.75 -27.53 -26.93
C ILE A 22 19.63 -26.12 -27.51
N ASP A 23 19.03 -26.00 -28.70
CA ASP A 23 18.76 -24.73 -29.36
C ASP A 23 17.76 -23.92 -28.53
N LEU A 24 18.26 -22.87 -27.87
CA LEU A 24 17.48 -21.98 -27.01
C LEU A 24 16.94 -20.76 -27.77
N ASP A 25 17.23 -20.61 -29.07
CA ASP A 25 16.85 -19.43 -29.86
C ASP A 25 15.32 -19.22 -29.84
N CYS A 26 14.56 -20.32 -29.88
CA CYS A 26 13.10 -20.31 -29.77
C CYS A 26 12.62 -19.75 -28.41
N ILE A 27 13.34 -20.03 -27.32
CA ILE A 27 13.01 -19.53 -25.98
C ILE A 27 13.35 -18.04 -25.87
N ASP A 28 14.51 -17.63 -26.40
CA ASP A 28 14.93 -16.22 -26.40
C ASP A 28 14.00 -15.33 -27.24
N GLU A 29 13.53 -15.82 -28.39
CA GLU A 29 12.54 -15.13 -29.22
C GLU A 29 11.18 -15.00 -28.52
N PHE A 30 10.77 -16.05 -27.79
CA PHE A 30 9.55 -16.03 -26.99
C PHE A 30 9.64 -15.00 -25.86
N ASP A 31 10.75 -14.98 -25.12
CA ASP A 31 10.97 -14.03 -24.02
C ASP A 31 11.01 -12.57 -24.51
N LYS A 32 11.69 -12.31 -25.63
CA LYS A 32 11.68 -10.97 -26.27
C LYS A 32 10.27 -10.52 -26.65
N THR A 33 9.44 -11.45 -27.13
CA THR A 33 8.06 -11.17 -27.49
C THR A 33 7.21 -10.91 -26.24
N MET A 34 7.35 -11.73 -25.19
CA MET A 34 6.65 -11.56 -23.91
C MET A 34 7.00 -10.27 -23.19
N MET A 35 8.26 -9.82 -23.26
CA MET A 35 8.67 -8.53 -22.67
C MET A 35 7.88 -7.34 -23.24
N GLN A 36 7.45 -7.39 -24.49
CA GLN A 36 6.62 -6.34 -25.10
C GLN A 36 5.22 -6.25 -24.47
N TYR A 37 4.76 -7.35 -23.85
CA TYR A 37 3.47 -7.43 -23.17
C TYR A 37 3.58 -7.28 -21.65
N LYS A 38 4.79 -7.10 -21.11
CA LYS A 38 5.04 -6.99 -19.66
C LYS A 38 4.08 -6.00 -18.99
N ASP A 39 3.91 -4.87 -19.66
CA ASP A 39 3.07 -3.73 -19.27
C ASP A 39 1.59 -4.09 -19.03
N PHE A 40 1.10 -5.16 -19.65
CA PHE A 40 -0.28 -5.62 -19.53
C PHE A 40 -0.50 -6.68 -18.44
N TYR A 41 0.57 -7.17 -17.81
CA TYR A 41 0.44 -8.10 -16.70
C TYR A 41 0.18 -7.35 -15.39
N LYS A 42 -0.58 -8.00 -14.51
CA LYS A 42 -0.78 -7.51 -13.14
C LYS A 42 0.53 -7.63 -12.38
N GLU A 43 0.89 -6.56 -11.69
CA GLU A 43 2.02 -6.51 -10.78
C GLU A 43 1.56 -6.05 -9.40
N ASN A 44 2.39 -6.36 -8.40
CA ASN A 44 2.16 -5.84 -7.06
C ASN A 44 2.44 -4.35 -7.03
N ILE A 45 1.65 -3.63 -6.25
CA ILE A 45 1.78 -2.21 -6.02
C ILE A 45 2.75 -2.01 -4.87
N GLU A 46 3.89 -1.40 -5.17
CA GLU A 46 4.91 -1.07 -4.17
C GLU A 46 4.87 0.41 -3.78
N THR A 47 4.30 1.25 -4.64
CA THR A 47 4.14 2.68 -4.40
C THR A 47 2.73 3.11 -4.73
N ILE A 48 2.20 4.07 -3.98
CA ILE A 48 0.88 4.65 -4.27
C ILE A 48 0.91 6.15 -4.05
N ARG A 49 0.18 6.88 -4.90
CA ARG A 49 -0.03 8.31 -4.74
C ARG A 49 -1.07 8.58 -3.66
N VAL A 50 -0.83 9.59 -2.84
CA VAL A 50 -1.77 10.08 -1.84
C VAL A 50 -2.14 11.51 -2.16
N LYS A 51 -3.42 11.76 -2.42
CA LYS A 51 -3.97 13.07 -2.73
C LYS A 51 -4.75 13.62 -1.57
N MET A 52 -4.39 14.83 -1.18
CA MET A 52 -4.90 15.48 0.02
C MET A 52 -5.62 16.76 -0.38
N LEU A 53 -6.92 16.77 -0.15
CA LEU A 53 -7.81 17.88 -0.45
C LEU A 53 -8.09 18.65 0.84
N TYR A 54 -7.78 19.93 0.89
CA TYR A 54 -8.00 20.78 2.07
C TYR A 54 -9.18 21.71 1.83
N ILE A 55 -10.23 21.54 2.63
CA ILE A 55 -11.46 22.31 2.57
C ILE A 55 -11.48 23.29 3.75
N ASN A 56 -11.71 24.56 3.47
CA ASN A 56 -11.80 25.60 4.48
C ASN A 56 -13.18 25.63 5.18
N LYS A 57 -13.35 26.56 6.11
CA LYS A 57 -14.63 26.74 6.84
C LYS A 57 -15.83 27.12 5.97
N GLU A 58 -15.60 27.74 4.82
CA GLU A 58 -16.64 28.10 3.84
C GLU A 58 -17.00 26.93 2.90
N ASN A 59 -16.51 25.72 3.19
CA ASN A 59 -16.61 24.54 2.33
C ASN A 59 -16.01 24.74 0.93
N ARG A 60 -15.00 25.61 0.80
CA ARG A 60 -14.24 25.79 -0.44
C ARG A 60 -12.95 24.99 -0.39
N LEU A 61 -12.61 24.39 -1.52
CA LEU A 61 -11.30 23.76 -1.71
C LEU A 61 -10.23 24.86 -1.71
N GLU A 62 -9.34 24.80 -0.72
CA GLU A 62 -8.29 25.81 -0.50
C GLU A 62 -6.94 25.33 -1.04
N LYS A 63 -6.68 24.02 -0.96
CA LYS A 63 -5.41 23.43 -1.38
C LYS A 63 -5.58 21.98 -1.80
N ILE A 64 -4.79 21.59 -2.81
CA ILE A 64 -4.55 20.19 -3.18
C ILE A 64 -3.06 19.93 -2.96
N LYS A 65 -2.72 18.78 -2.38
CA LYS A 65 -1.35 18.28 -2.22
C LYS A 65 -1.30 16.83 -2.69
N HIS A 66 -0.18 16.44 -3.28
CA HIS A 66 0.11 15.07 -3.67
C HIS A 66 1.43 14.66 -3.02
N ASP A 67 1.45 13.47 -2.42
CA ASP A 67 2.66 12.83 -1.93
C ASP A 67 2.65 11.38 -2.42
N ASP A 68 3.78 10.86 -2.91
CA ASP A 68 3.92 9.44 -3.22
C ASP A 68 4.50 8.71 -2.00
N ILE A 69 3.95 7.54 -1.68
CA ILE A 69 4.43 6.71 -0.57
C ILE A 69 4.93 5.37 -1.10
N ILE A 70 6.08 4.94 -0.59
CA ILE A 70 6.58 3.57 -0.76
C ILE A 70 5.95 2.73 0.35
N LEU A 71 5.27 1.66 -0.04
CA LEU A 71 4.59 0.75 0.86
C LEU A 71 5.60 -0.16 1.54
N LYS A 72 5.52 -0.30 2.86
CA LYS A 72 6.35 -1.27 3.59
C LYS A 72 6.09 -2.72 3.19
N LYS A 73 4.85 -3.01 2.81
CA LYS A 73 4.42 -4.31 2.31
C LYS A 73 3.70 -4.06 0.98
N PRO A 74 4.04 -4.79 -0.09
CA PRO A 74 3.33 -4.66 -1.36
C PRO A 74 1.81 -4.82 -1.15
N ASN A 75 1.03 -4.07 -1.93
CA ASN A 75 -0.43 -4.11 -1.95
C ASN A 75 -1.12 -3.69 -0.63
N MET A 76 -0.42 -3.04 0.29
CA MET A 76 -1.00 -2.71 1.59
C MET A 76 -0.50 -1.39 2.16
N ILE A 77 -1.42 -0.48 2.46
CA ILE A 77 -1.15 0.71 3.25
C ILE A 77 -1.43 0.38 4.71
N THR A 78 -0.39 0.33 5.53
CA THR A 78 -0.55 0.02 6.95
C THR A 78 -1.25 1.16 7.68
N CYS A 79 -2.00 0.83 8.73
CA CYS A 79 -2.60 1.78 9.66
C CYS A 79 -1.54 2.77 10.19
N GLY A 80 -0.32 2.29 10.45
CA GLY A 80 0.79 3.13 10.89
C GLY A 80 1.20 4.19 9.85
N GLU A 81 1.24 3.84 8.57
CA GLU A 81 1.52 4.78 7.47
C GLU A 81 0.40 5.81 7.32
N ILE A 82 -0.86 5.37 7.39
CA ILE A 82 -2.02 6.27 7.36
C ILE A 82 -1.94 7.27 8.51
N ILE A 83 -1.76 6.80 9.75
CA ILE A 83 -1.64 7.66 10.92
C ILE A 83 -0.49 8.66 10.76
N LYS A 84 0.64 8.25 10.19
CA LYS A 84 1.78 9.14 9.91
C LYS A 84 1.39 10.24 8.93
N ILE A 85 0.77 9.89 7.80
CA ILE A 85 0.29 10.85 6.79
C ILE A 85 -0.69 11.84 7.43
N LEU A 86 -1.67 11.35 8.19
CA LEU A 86 -2.68 12.20 8.84
C LEU A 86 -2.06 13.15 9.86
N LYS A 87 -1.05 12.71 10.62
CA LYS A 87 -0.38 13.55 11.63
C LYS A 87 0.46 14.64 11.00
N ILE A 88 1.21 14.32 9.93
CA ILE A 88 2.06 15.29 9.23
C ILE A 88 1.20 16.37 8.56
N ASN A 89 0.05 15.97 8.03
CA ASN A 89 -0.80 16.84 7.21
C ASN A 89 -1.96 17.50 7.97
N ASN A 90 -2.02 17.39 9.31
CA ASN A 90 -3.09 18.00 10.11
C ASN A 90 -2.94 19.51 10.36
N ASN A 91 -1.78 20.09 10.05
CA ASN A 91 -1.50 21.51 10.21
C ASN A 91 -0.84 22.03 8.95
N VAL A 92 -1.55 22.91 8.25
CA VAL A 92 -1.12 23.46 6.96
C VAL A 92 -1.47 24.94 6.96
N MET A 93 -0.54 25.80 6.51
CA MET A 93 -0.75 27.26 6.46
C MET A 93 -1.19 27.87 7.81
N ASN A 94 -0.60 27.39 8.92
CA ASN A 94 -0.96 27.79 10.29
C ASN A 94 -2.42 27.48 10.70
N LYS A 95 -3.14 26.69 9.91
CA LYS A 95 -4.50 26.24 10.19
C LYS A 95 -4.50 24.77 10.56
N LYS A 96 -5.35 24.42 11.52
CA LYS A 96 -5.57 23.01 11.91
C LYS A 96 -6.68 22.41 11.08
N TYR A 97 -6.43 21.25 10.51
CA TYR A 97 -7.40 20.45 9.79
C TYR A 97 -7.68 19.14 10.53
N LYS A 98 -8.86 18.57 10.29
CA LYS A 98 -9.23 17.21 10.69
C LYS A 98 -9.52 16.41 9.43
N ILE A 99 -9.18 15.14 9.42
CA ILE A 99 -9.72 14.21 8.42
C ILE A 99 -11.25 14.25 8.44
N SER A 100 -11.85 14.37 7.26
CA SER A 100 -13.29 14.33 7.02
C SER A 100 -13.69 13.01 6.39
N SER A 101 -12.99 12.58 5.35
CA SER A 101 -13.23 11.32 4.65
C SER A 101 -11.97 10.84 3.93
N MET A 102 -11.96 9.57 3.57
CA MET A 102 -10.89 8.93 2.83
C MET A 102 -11.50 7.88 1.88
N CYS A 103 -10.95 7.78 0.68
CA CYS A 103 -11.33 6.76 -0.28
C CYS A 103 -10.09 6.29 -1.05
N LEU A 104 -10.08 5.03 -1.41
CA LEU A 104 -9.05 4.41 -2.24
C LEU A 104 -9.63 4.30 -3.64
N TYR A 105 -8.93 4.85 -4.62
CA TYR A 105 -9.17 4.54 -6.02
C TYR A 105 -8.21 3.42 -6.43
N ASN A 106 -8.74 2.23 -6.73
CA ASN A 106 -7.95 1.06 -7.07
C ASN A 106 -8.48 0.38 -8.34
N VAL A 107 -7.70 0.46 -9.41
CA VAL A 107 -8.07 -0.04 -10.74
C VAL A 107 -7.57 -1.47 -10.92
N SER A 108 -8.33 -2.45 -10.44
CA SER A 108 -8.05 -3.87 -10.72
C SER A 108 -9.01 -4.38 -11.78
N ILE A 109 -8.50 -4.61 -12.99
CA ILE A 109 -9.28 -5.08 -14.14
C ILE A 109 -8.85 -6.51 -14.48
N GLU A 110 -9.82 -7.35 -14.80
CA GLU A 110 -9.61 -8.68 -15.38
C GLU A 110 -10.23 -8.72 -16.78
N ALA A 111 -9.58 -9.41 -17.70
CA ALA A 111 -9.98 -9.48 -19.12
C ALA A 111 -11.43 -9.93 -19.29
N ASP A 112 -11.88 -10.85 -18.43
CA ASP A 112 -13.20 -11.48 -18.54
C ASP A 112 -14.37 -10.55 -18.16
N ASN A 113 -14.09 -9.38 -17.56
CA ASN A 113 -15.11 -8.51 -16.98
C ASN A 113 -15.16 -7.10 -17.59
N ILE A 114 -14.35 -6.79 -18.62
CA ILE A 114 -14.20 -5.42 -19.16
C ILE A 114 -15.54 -4.79 -19.55
N GLU A 115 -16.46 -5.57 -20.14
CA GLU A 115 -17.75 -5.06 -20.61
C GLU A 115 -18.73 -4.66 -19.49
N LYS A 116 -18.46 -5.04 -18.23
CA LYS A 116 -19.37 -4.86 -17.08
C LYS A 116 -18.85 -3.86 -16.04
N ILE A 117 -17.67 -3.30 -16.25
CA ILE A 117 -17.02 -2.43 -15.28
C ILE A 117 -17.59 -1.01 -15.37
N ASN A 118 -18.02 -0.48 -14.22
CA ASN A 118 -18.31 0.95 -14.07
C ASN A 118 -17.18 1.65 -13.32
N GLU A 119 -16.99 2.95 -13.56
CA GLU A 119 -15.94 3.73 -12.89
C GLU A 119 -16.12 3.76 -11.36
N GLU A 120 -17.36 3.68 -10.88
CA GLU A 120 -17.70 3.66 -9.45
C GLU A 120 -17.17 2.41 -8.73
N ASP A 121 -16.93 1.32 -9.47
CA ASP A 121 -16.45 0.05 -8.90
C ASP A 121 -15.02 0.16 -8.36
N PHE A 122 -14.24 1.14 -8.85
CA PHE A 122 -12.85 1.35 -8.44
C PHE A 122 -12.70 2.23 -7.20
N LEU A 123 -13.77 2.93 -6.78
CA LEU A 123 -13.71 3.89 -5.68
C LEU A 123 -14.25 3.29 -4.38
N VAL A 124 -13.35 2.90 -3.49
CA VAL A 124 -13.68 2.28 -2.21
C VAL A 124 -13.62 3.30 -1.08
N ASN A 125 -14.74 3.50 -0.38
CA ASN A 125 -14.78 4.36 0.81
C ASN A 125 -14.09 3.69 2.00
N ILE A 126 -13.20 4.43 2.66
CA ILE A 126 -12.48 3.96 3.85
C ILE A 126 -13.09 4.59 5.11
N ASN A 127 -13.93 3.81 5.80
CA ASN A 127 -14.69 4.27 6.95
C ASN A 127 -13.89 4.26 8.27
N HIS A 128 -12.84 3.44 8.36
CA HIS A 128 -12.04 3.24 9.56
C HIS A 128 -10.55 3.30 9.24
N ILE A 129 -9.74 3.80 10.17
CA ILE A 129 -8.29 3.86 10.04
C ILE A 129 -7.70 2.50 10.42
N ASN A 130 -7.75 1.57 9.47
CA ASN A 130 -7.15 0.23 9.55
C ASN A 130 -6.16 0.05 8.39
N ASP A 131 -5.55 -1.13 8.31
CA ASP A 131 -4.78 -1.50 7.12
C ASP A 131 -5.70 -1.51 5.89
N ILE A 132 -5.25 -0.91 4.79
CA ILE A 132 -5.96 -0.85 3.52
C ILE A 132 -5.26 -1.82 2.56
N ILE A 133 -6.02 -2.79 2.05
CA ILE A 133 -5.56 -3.73 1.03
C ILE A 133 -5.84 -3.10 -0.34
N ILE A 134 -4.86 -3.19 -1.24
CA ILE A 134 -4.95 -2.71 -2.61
C ILE A 134 -4.79 -3.92 -3.53
N GLU A 135 -5.72 -4.12 -4.46
CA GLU A 135 -5.63 -5.23 -5.40
C GLU A 135 -4.52 -5.01 -6.43
N PRO A 136 -3.76 -6.05 -6.80
CA PRO A 136 -2.76 -5.99 -7.88
C PRO A 136 -3.37 -5.42 -9.15
N THR A 137 -2.62 -4.56 -9.82
CA THR A 137 -3.08 -3.78 -10.97
C THR A 137 -2.18 -4.05 -12.16
N ILE A 138 -2.75 -3.99 -13.37
CA ILE A 138 -1.98 -4.01 -14.62
C ILE A 138 -0.92 -2.92 -14.57
N ASN A 139 0.33 -3.24 -14.96
CA ASN A 139 1.48 -2.36 -14.78
C ASN A 139 1.22 -0.93 -15.32
N ILE A 140 0.70 -0.77 -16.55
CA ILE A 140 0.42 0.57 -17.11
C ILE A 140 -0.63 1.39 -16.34
N LEU A 141 -1.47 0.73 -15.53
CA LEU A 141 -2.55 1.37 -14.78
C LEU A 141 -2.18 1.65 -13.32
N GLN A 142 -0.97 1.26 -12.88
CA GLN A 142 -0.57 1.42 -11.48
C GLN A 142 -0.60 2.87 -11.02
N ASP A 143 -0.22 3.81 -11.89
CA ASP A 143 -0.21 5.25 -11.62
C ASP A 143 -1.61 5.86 -11.38
N LEU A 144 -2.67 5.13 -11.73
CA LEU A 144 -4.05 5.53 -11.45
C LEU A 144 -4.43 5.26 -10.00
N ASN A 145 -3.80 4.27 -9.35
CA ASN A 145 -4.12 3.92 -7.98
C ASN A 145 -3.76 5.09 -7.04
N GLU A 146 -4.74 5.59 -6.30
CA GLU A 146 -4.58 6.79 -5.48
C GLU A 146 -5.39 6.71 -4.19
N LEU A 147 -4.77 7.05 -3.06
CA LEU A 147 -5.46 7.27 -1.80
C LEU A 147 -5.89 8.73 -1.70
N LEU A 148 -7.19 8.99 -1.74
CA LEU A 148 -7.76 10.32 -1.59
C LEU A 148 -8.14 10.58 -0.14
N ILE A 149 -7.64 11.68 0.42
CA ILE A 149 -7.92 12.11 1.80
C ILE A 149 -8.47 13.52 1.78
N ILE A 150 -9.66 13.71 2.36
CA ILE A 150 -10.28 15.02 2.51
C ILE A 150 -10.06 15.52 3.93
N PHE A 151 -9.45 16.69 4.04
CA PHE A 151 -9.22 17.43 5.28
C PHE A 151 -10.14 18.62 5.36
N LYS A 152 -10.80 18.81 6.50
CA LYS A 152 -11.66 19.96 6.78
C LYS A 152 -11.06 20.83 7.87
N GLU A 153 -11.01 22.15 7.64
CA GLU A 153 -10.51 23.12 8.59
C GLU A 153 -11.31 23.04 9.90
N LYS A 154 -10.62 22.99 11.05
CA LYS A 154 -11.27 23.00 12.35
C LYS A 154 -11.80 24.39 12.67
N GLU A 155 -13.01 24.43 13.20
CA GLU A 155 -13.48 25.62 13.91
C GLU A 155 -12.65 25.82 15.17
N TYR A 156 -12.21 27.06 15.41
CA TYR A 156 -11.67 27.42 16.71
C TYR A 156 -12.84 27.50 17.68
N GLN A 157 -13.12 26.40 18.37
CA GLN A 157 -13.94 26.49 19.57
C GLN A 157 -13.14 27.25 20.62
N ASN A 158 -13.51 28.50 20.87
CA ASN A 158 -13.10 29.25 22.05
C ASN A 158 -13.73 28.62 23.30
N ASN A 159 -13.35 27.38 23.62
CA ASN A 159 -13.71 26.74 24.88
C ASN A 159 -12.80 27.27 25.99
N ARG A 160 -12.81 28.60 26.21
CA ARG A 160 -12.59 29.17 27.53
C ARG A 160 -13.90 29.10 28.31
N VAL A 161 -14.53 27.93 28.37
CA VAL A 161 -15.31 27.61 29.57
C VAL A 161 -14.24 27.26 30.59
N ILE A 162 -13.85 28.26 31.39
CA ILE A 162 -13.12 28.02 32.63
C ILE A 162 -14.02 27.07 33.42
N SER A 163 -13.77 25.76 33.34
CA SER A 163 -14.42 24.81 34.24
C SER A 163 -13.98 25.25 35.63
N LYS A 164 -14.88 25.91 36.37
CA LYS A 164 -14.71 26.19 37.79
C LYS A 164 -14.76 24.84 38.51
N THR A 165 -13.72 24.04 38.36
CA THR A 165 -13.52 22.85 39.17
C THR A 165 -13.27 23.37 40.57
N LYS A 166 -14.33 23.43 41.39
CA LYS A 166 -14.21 23.70 42.82
C LYS A 166 -13.37 22.55 43.38
N ARG A 167 -12.07 22.78 43.56
CA ARG A 167 -11.19 21.87 44.29
C ARG A 167 -11.76 21.72 45.70
N ILE A 168 -12.40 20.60 45.97
CA ILE A 168 -12.79 20.23 47.33
C ILE A 168 -11.50 19.90 48.08
N LYS A 169 -11.09 20.79 48.98
CA LYS A 169 -10.02 20.49 49.93
C LYS A 169 -10.60 19.55 50.98
N ASN A 170 -10.27 18.26 50.90
CA ASN A 170 -10.54 17.32 51.99
C ASN A 170 -9.75 17.77 53.22
N LYS A 171 -10.43 18.41 54.18
CA LYS A 171 -9.88 18.60 55.53
C LYS A 171 -9.89 17.24 56.20
N SER A 172 -8.73 16.59 56.28
CA SER A 172 -8.53 15.43 57.15
C SER A 172 -8.91 15.83 58.58
N LYS A 173 -9.95 15.21 59.13
CA LYS A 173 -10.29 15.33 60.54
C LYS A 173 -9.18 14.63 61.34
N THR A 174 -8.29 15.41 61.96
CA THR A 174 -7.41 14.89 63.01
C THR A 174 -8.29 14.42 64.18
N ARG A 175 -8.32 13.12 64.44
CA ARG A 175 -8.89 12.56 65.68
C ARG A 175 -8.07 13.11 66.85
N LYS A 176 -8.68 13.92 67.71
CA LYS A 176 -8.12 14.22 69.04
C LYS A 176 -8.02 12.90 69.81
N LYS A 177 -6.82 12.52 70.23
CA LYS A 177 -6.64 11.51 71.28
C LYS A 177 -7.17 12.13 72.59
N ILE A 178 -8.09 11.42 73.23
CA ILE A 178 -8.50 11.70 74.61
C ILE A 178 -7.45 11.05 75.52
N LEU A 179 -6.97 11.82 76.49
CA LEU A 179 -6.05 11.42 77.57
C LEU A 179 -6.78 10.53 78.58
#